data_AF-A0A485KLM6-F1
#
_entry.id   AF-A0A485KLM6-F1
#
_cell.length_a   1.000
_cell.length_b   1.000
_cell.length_c   1.000
_cell.angle_alpha   90.00
_cell.angle_beta   90.00
_cell.angle_gamma   90.00
#
_symmetry.space_group_name_H-M   'P 1'
#
loop_
_entity.id
_entity.type
_entity.pdbx_description
1 polymer ?
#
loop_
_entity_poly.entity_id
_entity_poly.type
_entity_poly.pdbx_seq_one_letter_code
_entity_poly.pdbx_strand_id
1 'polypeptide(L)'
;MTALFRRLASRRLCARDHAGFSSTNNGAGTSSLRKIFESVAAGEVRESTHSQRSLAQVSVTDAMHDWRAMEYDVLENYAKLDGQRAARTGFPEVVYSEGKTTEHVTQILLAMRKTQDMVLATRVSSNMASIVMEHPGLADIHYHSTARILSVHAAPPPGRQVVCVLAAGTSDLPVAEEAAVTLELAGVAVQRIYDVGVAGIHRLLRHRRAVEEGDVSIVVAGMDGALPGVVGGLTSKAIVAVPTSVGYGAAFGGLAPLLTMLNACSPGVGVVNIDNGFGAAVLAYRILQSKSSG
;
A
#
# COMPACT_ATOMS: atom_id res chain seq x y z
N MET A 1 -36.70 42.16 -41.69
CA MET A 1 -37.27 40.90 -41.17
C MET A 1 -36.37 40.40 -40.06
N THR A 2 -36.28 41.07 -38.91
CA THR A 2 -37.33 41.36 -37.90
C THR A 2 -37.36 40.26 -36.84
N ALA A 3 -36.92 40.66 -35.64
CA ALA A 3 -37.36 40.21 -34.31
C ALA A 3 -37.17 38.74 -33.91
N LEU A 4 -36.21 38.50 -32.99
CA LEU A 4 -36.55 38.13 -31.61
C LEU A 4 -35.37 38.36 -30.64
N PHE A 5 -35.00 39.63 -30.45
CA PHE A 5 -34.13 40.11 -29.37
C PHE A 5 -34.94 41.19 -28.62
N ARG A 6 -35.54 40.85 -27.47
CA ARG A 6 -35.83 41.75 -26.32
C ARG A 6 -36.90 41.18 -25.37
N ARG A 7 -36.67 41.46 -24.08
CA ARG A 7 -37.48 41.22 -22.87
C ARG A 7 -37.23 39.83 -22.27
N LEU A 8 -36.46 39.70 -21.20
CA LEU A 8 -36.64 40.40 -19.93
C LEU A 8 -35.31 40.88 -19.33
N ALA A 9 -35.16 42.20 -19.29
CA ALA A 9 -34.33 42.90 -18.31
C ALA A 9 -35.28 43.52 -17.29
N SER A 10 -35.02 43.33 -16.00
CA SER A 10 -34.80 44.44 -15.06
C SER A 10 -34.91 43.99 -13.60
N ARG A 11 -34.10 44.67 -12.79
CA ARG A 11 -34.04 44.76 -11.32
C ARG A 11 -32.99 43.83 -10.70
N ARG A 12 -31.94 44.33 -10.04
CA ARG A 12 -31.55 45.68 -9.60
C ARG A 12 -30.03 45.68 -9.36
N LEU A 13 -29.38 46.79 -9.71
CA LEU A 13 -28.09 47.19 -9.19
C LEU A 13 -28.16 47.28 -7.65
N CYS A 14 -27.10 46.83 -6.98
CA CYS A 14 -26.58 47.55 -5.82
C CYS A 14 -25.09 47.21 -5.66
N ALA A 15 -24.24 48.17 -6.03
CA ALA A 15 -22.88 48.27 -5.53
C ALA A 15 -22.95 48.55 -4.02
N ARG A 16 -22.07 47.92 -3.24
CA ARG A 16 -21.70 48.36 -1.90
C ARG A 16 -20.34 47.77 -1.51
N ASP A 17 -19.35 48.65 -1.59
CA ASP A 17 -18.36 48.98 -0.57
C ASP A 17 -17.59 47.85 0.12
N HIS A 18 -16.28 47.91 -0.12
CA HIS A 18 -15.22 47.47 0.77
C HIS A 18 -15.50 47.86 2.23
N ALA A 19 -15.75 46.85 3.07
CA ALA A 19 -15.57 46.92 4.51
C ALA A 19 -14.84 45.65 4.95
N GLY A 20 -13.74 45.84 5.68
CA GLY A 20 -12.78 44.81 6.06
C GLY A 20 -13.42 43.63 6.79
N PHE A 21 -13.07 42.43 6.34
CA PHE A 21 -13.30 41.22 7.11
C PHE A 21 -12.07 40.99 8.00
N SER A 22 -12.21 41.42 9.26
CA SER A 22 -11.25 41.13 10.33
C SER A 22 -11.10 39.62 10.49
N SER A 23 -9.86 39.14 10.46
CA SER A 23 -9.52 37.76 10.78
C SER A 23 -9.72 37.49 12.28
N THR A 24 -10.92 37.05 12.67
CA THR A 24 -11.10 36.32 13.93
C THR A 24 -11.15 34.83 13.59
N ASN A 25 -9.97 34.22 13.47
CA ASN A 25 -9.90 32.76 13.43
C ASN A 25 -9.69 32.26 14.87
N ASN A 26 -10.78 31.74 15.44
CA ASN A 26 -10.89 31.19 16.78
C ASN A 26 -9.99 29.95 16.94
N GLY A 27 -8.92 30.11 17.72
CA GLY A 27 -8.43 29.31 18.87
C GLY A 27 -8.87 27.87 19.18
N ALA A 28 -9.39 27.06 18.25
CA ALA A 28 -9.82 25.69 18.57
C ALA A 28 -8.66 24.67 18.53
N GLY A 29 -7.72 24.79 17.59
CA GLY A 29 -6.61 23.83 17.41
C GLY A 29 -5.48 23.95 18.45
N THR A 30 -5.21 25.16 18.94
CA THR A 30 -4.19 25.39 19.99
C THR A 30 -4.64 24.90 21.36
N SER A 31 -5.96 24.87 21.65
CA SER A 31 -6.47 24.42 22.94
C SER A 31 -6.31 22.90 23.14
N SER A 32 -6.41 22.12 22.06
CA SER A 32 -6.31 20.66 22.13
C SER A 32 -4.87 20.18 22.30
N LEU A 33 -3.93 20.79 21.57
CA LEU A 33 -2.50 20.50 21.73
C LEU A 33 -1.98 20.97 23.08
N ARG A 34 -2.40 22.16 23.54
CA ARG A 34 -2.00 22.67 24.85
C ARG A 34 -2.47 21.78 25.99
N LYS A 35 -3.70 21.26 25.91
CA LYS A 35 -4.21 20.26 26.86
C LYS A 35 -3.41 18.96 26.83
N ILE A 36 -3.01 18.48 25.66
CA ILE A 36 -2.14 17.30 25.53
C ILE A 36 -0.78 17.58 26.19
N PHE A 37 -0.16 18.72 25.92
CA PHE A 37 1.12 19.10 26.55
C PHE A 37 0.99 19.30 28.07
N GLU A 38 -0.11 19.87 28.55
CA GLU A 38 -0.39 20.02 29.99
C GLU A 38 -0.64 18.67 30.66
N SER A 39 -1.39 17.75 30.03
CA SER A 39 -1.59 16.38 30.54
C SER A 39 -0.31 15.55 30.52
N VAL A 40 0.55 15.73 29.51
CA VAL A 40 1.90 15.11 29.46
C VAL A 40 2.80 15.69 30.56
N ALA A 41 2.80 17.01 30.75
CA ALA A 41 3.58 17.68 31.79
C ALA A 41 3.10 17.33 33.21
N ALA A 42 1.81 17.05 33.38
CA ALA A 42 1.22 16.58 34.64
C ALA A 42 1.39 15.07 34.89
N GLY A 43 1.90 14.31 33.91
CA GLY A 43 2.08 12.86 34.02
C GLY A 43 0.77 12.05 33.94
N GLU A 44 -0.29 12.61 33.35
CA GLU A 44 -1.65 12.06 33.39
C GLU A 44 -2.07 11.28 32.13
N VAL A 45 -1.14 10.93 31.24
CA VAL A 45 -1.50 10.21 30.01
C VAL A 45 -1.90 8.76 30.34
N ARG A 46 -3.23 8.51 30.34
CA ARG A 46 -3.80 7.16 30.39
C ARG A 46 -4.07 6.68 28.97
N GLU A 47 -3.36 5.65 28.53
CA GLU A 47 -3.66 4.92 27.30
C GLU A 47 -5.04 4.26 27.39
N SER A 48 -5.84 4.40 26.33
CA SER A 48 -6.97 3.50 26.09
C SER A 48 -6.48 2.28 25.32
N THR A 49 -6.22 1.22 26.09
CA THR A 49 -6.34 -0.20 25.71
C THR A 49 -5.56 -0.70 24.49
N HIS A 50 -4.29 -1.10 24.68
CA HIS A 50 -3.76 -2.45 24.39
C HIS A 50 -2.21 -2.50 24.42
N SER A 51 -1.58 -2.22 25.56
CA SER A 51 -0.42 -2.98 26.05
C SER A 51 -0.13 -2.56 27.49
N GLN A 52 -0.27 -3.48 28.44
CA GLN A 52 0.12 -3.20 29.83
C GLN A 52 1.65 -3.25 29.94
N ARG A 53 2.33 -2.16 29.57
CA ARG A 53 3.67 -1.86 30.10
C ARG A 53 3.52 -0.87 31.25
N SER A 54 4.15 -1.17 32.38
CA SER A 54 4.15 -0.31 33.56
C SER A 54 4.58 1.10 33.18
N LEU A 55 3.73 2.09 33.44
CA LEU A 55 4.03 3.51 33.23
C LEU A 55 5.13 3.95 34.21
N ALA A 56 6.39 3.73 33.84
CA ALA A 56 7.47 4.55 34.37
C ALA A 56 7.22 5.99 33.90
N GLN A 57 7.47 6.98 34.76
CA GLN A 57 7.48 8.39 34.34
C GLN A 57 8.56 8.57 33.27
N VAL A 58 8.18 8.50 32.00
CA VAL A 58 9.07 8.84 30.88
C VAL A 58 9.13 10.35 30.79
N SER A 59 10.31 10.95 30.97
CA SER A 59 10.45 12.40 30.80
C SER A 59 10.21 12.77 29.34
N VAL A 60 9.72 13.99 29.08
CA VAL A 60 9.53 14.47 27.69
C VAL A 60 10.84 14.39 26.89
N THR A 61 11.98 14.61 27.55
CA THR A 61 13.30 14.49 26.95
C THR A 61 13.62 13.05 26.56
N ASP A 62 13.29 12.08 27.41
CA ASP A 62 13.50 10.65 27.11
C ASP A 62 12.56 10.20 26.00
N ALA A 63 11.30 10.61 26.03
CA ALA A 63 10.33 10.34 24.96
C ALA A 63 10.76 10.95 23.61
N MET A 64 11.31 12.17 23.61
CA MET A 64 11.87 12.80 22.40
C MET A 64 13.19 12.14 21.96
N HIS A 65 13.98 11.63 22.89
CA HIS A 65 15.21 10.90 22.58
C HIS A 65 14.90 9.54 21.95
N ASP A 66 13.94 8.80 22.51
CA ASP A 66 13.41 7.55 21.98
C ASP A 66 12.75 7.77 20.61
N TRP A 67 11.99 8.86 20.45
CA TRP A 67 11.41 9.24 19.16
C TRP A 67 12.46 9.48 18.08
N ARG A 68 13.57 10.14 18.44
CA ARG A 68 14.72 10.36 17.54
C ARG A 68 15.51 9.08 17.28
N ALA A 69 15.60 8.18 18.26
CA ALA A 69 16.23 6.88 18.08
C ALA A 69 15.42 5.97 17.13
N MET A 70 14.11 6.15 17.08
CA MET A 70 13.22 5.52 16.09
C MET A 70 13.30 6.16 14.70
N GLU A 71 13.97 7.31 14.54
CA GLU A 71 13.93 8.08 13.31
C GLU A 71 14.75 7.41 12.21
N TYR A 72 15.95 6.86 12.50
CA TYR A 72 16.68 5.96 11.60
C TYR A 72 17.68 5.03 12.32
N ASP A 73 17.67 3.72 12.03
CA ASP A 73 18.83 2.86 12.30
C ASP A 73 19.77 2.91 11.09
N VAL A 74 21.03 3.31 11.30
CA VAL A 74 22.03 3.47 10.25
C VAL A 74 22.92 2.24 10.22
N LEU A 75 22.75 1.41 9.20
CA LEU A 75 23.60 0.24 8.98
C LEU A 75 24.74 0.61 8.05
N GLU A 76 25.95 0.73 8.62
CA GLU A 76 27.25 0.72 7.94
C GLU A 76 27.27 1.42 6.56
N ASN A 77 26.64 2.59 6.47
CA ASN A 77 26.52 3.45 5.28
C ASN A 77 25.73 2.91 4.07
N TYR A 78 25.13 1.72 4.11
CA TYR A 78 24.35 1.16 2.98
C TYR A 78 22.84 1.13 3.20
N ALA A 79 22.34 1.32 4.42
CA ALA A 79 20.92 1.43 4.69
C ALA A 79 20.61 2.40 5.85
N LYS A 80 19.47 3.09 5.75
CA LYS A 80 18.86 3.90 6.81
C LYS A 80 17.41 3.45 6.95
N LEU A 81 17.07 2.84 8.09
CA LEU A 81 15.75 2.24 8.31
C LEU A 81 14.77 3.26 8.88
N ASP A 82 13.68 3.56 8.18
CA ASP A 82 12.59 4.44 8.66
C ASP A 82 11.64 3.66 9.57
N GLY A 83 11.95 3.65 10.88
CA GLY A 83 11.11 3.03 11.91
C GLY A 83 9.72 3.66 12.04
N GLN A 84 9.53 4.89 11.56
CA GLN A 84 8.27 5.64 11.65
C GLN A 84 7.40 5.52 10.40
N ARG A 85 7.84 4.79 9.37
CA ARG A 85 7.12 4.65 8.10
C ARG A 85 5.70 4.13 8.27
N ALA A 86 5.50 3.17 9.19
CA ALA A 86 4.18 2.61 9.48
C ALA A 86 3.21 3.70 9.99
N ALA A 87 3.63 4.48 10.97
CA ALA A 87 2.82 5.57 11.53
C ALA A 87 2.48 6.64 10.48
N ARG A 88 3.41 6.92 9.57
CA ARG A 88 3.27 7.98 8.57
C ARG A 88 2.51 7.56 7.32
N THR A 89 2.66 6.32 6.88
CA THR A 89 2.16 5.83 5.58
C THR A 89 1.09 4.74 5.69
N GLY A 90 0.87 4.21 6.89
CA GLY A 90 -0.06 3.11 7.17
C GLY A 90 0.50 1.73 6.87
N PHE A 91 1.73 1.61 6.36
CA PHE A 91 2.39 0.35 6.05
C PHE A 91 3.86 0.40 6.50
N PRO A 92 4.40 -0.65 7.17
CA PRO A 92 5.77 -0.64 7.65
C PRO A 92 6.81 -0.64 6.53
N GLU A 93 8.06 -0.47 6.91
CA GLU A 93 9.18 -0.56 5.98
C GLU A 93 9.39 -1.98 5.47
N VAL A 94 9.90 -2.09 4.24
CA VAL A 94 10.14 -3.36 3.55
C VAL A 94 11.45 -3.28 2.79
N VAL A 95 12.21 -4.37 2.78
CA VAL A 95 13.48 -4.48 2.07
C VAL A 95 13.25 -4.89 0.62
N TYR A 96 13.57 -4.01 -0.32
CA TYR A 96 13.76 -4.42 -1.71
C TYR A 96 15.11 -5.15 -1.85
N SER A 97 15.12 -6.46 -2.10
CA SER A 97 16.35 -7.27 -2.06
C SER A 97 17.05 -7.44 -3.41
N GLU A 98 16.35 -7.20 -4.51
CA GLU A 98 16.94 -7.34 -5.85
C GLU A 98 18.08 -6.32 -6.04
N GLY A 99 19.24 -6.81 -6.49
CA GLY A 99 20.47 -6.02 -6.62
C GLY A 99 21.27 -5.83 -5.33
N LYS A 100 20.80 -6.33 -4.17
CA LYS A 100 21.55 -6.32 -2.91
C LYS A 100 22.31 -7.63 -2.68
N THR A 101 23.38 -7.56 -1.89
CA THR A 101 24.10 -8.74 -1.41
C THR A 101 23.30 -9.44 -0.31
N THR A 102 23.53 -10.74 -0.12
CA THR A 102 22.89 -11.52 0.94
C THR A 102 23.22 -10.95 2.31
N GLU A 103 24.47 -10.50 2.52
CA GLU A 103 24.93 -9.91 3.77
C GLU A 103 24.15 -8.64 4.11
N HIS A 104 23.97 -7.74 3.13
CA HIS A 104 23.18 -6.51 3.34
C HIS A 104 21.73 -6.84 3.71
N VAL A 105 21.11 -7.79 3.02
CA VAL A 105 19.71 -8.17 3.30
C VAL A 105 19.59 -8.78 4.71
N THR A 106 20.49 -9.67 5.11
CA THR A 106 20.50 -10.27 6.45
C THR A 106 20.64 -9.20 7.54
N GLN A 107 21.60 -8.27 7.40
CA GLN A 107 21.81 -7.21 8.40
C GLN A 107 20.61 -6.27 8.51
N ILE A 108 20.01 -5.90 7.37
CA ILE A 108 18.79 -5.09 7.36
C ILE A 108 17.65 -5.80 8.10
N LEU A 109 17.41 -7.08 7.80
CA LEU A 109 16.35 -7.87 8.44
C LEU A 109 16.55 -7.98 9.96
N LEU A 110 17.79 -8.22 10.41
CA LEU A 110 18.14 -8.27 11.84
C LEU A 110 17.90 -6.94 12.55
N ALA A 111 18.20 -5.82 11.89
CA ALA A 111 17.98 -4.50 12.44
C ALA A 111 16.48 -4.14 12.50
N MET A 112 15.73 -4.38 11.43
CA MET A 112 14.28 -4.17 11.39
C MET A 112 13.56 -4.96 12.49
N ARG A 113 14.00 -6.20 12.77
CA ARG A 113 13.42 -7.06 13.80
C ARG A 113 13.48 -6.47 15.21
N LYS A 114 14.40 -5.53 15.49
CA LYS A 114 14.51 -4.90 16.81
C LYS A 114 13.37 -3.92 17.10
N THR A 115 12.76 -3.35 16.05
CA THR A 115 11.83 -2.23 16.17
C THR A 115 10.48 -2.48 15.49
N GLN A 116 10.36 -3.50 14.65
CA GLN A 116 9.16 -3.77 13.85
C GLN A 116 8.62 -5.18 14.10
N ASP A 117 7.30 -5.26 14.28
CA ASP A 117 6.58 -6.53 14.42
C ASP A 117 6.43 -7.28 13.09
N MET A 118 6.42 -6.55 11.97
CA MET A 118 6.32 -7.09 10.62
C MET A 118 7.58 -6.74 9.84
N VAL A 119 8.47 -7.72 9.69
CA VAL A 119 9.69 -7.58 8.89
C VAL A 119 9.51 -8.33 7.58
N LEU A 120 9.75 -7.65 6.45
CA LEU A 120 9.53 -8.22 5.12
C LEU A 120 10.66 -7.83 4.16
N ALA A 121 11.11 -8.79 3.35
CA ALA A 121 11.99 -8.57 2.21
C ALA A 121 11.38 -9.14 0.94
N THR A 122 11.30 -8.34 -0.12
CA THR A 122 10.71 -8.69 -1.42
C THR A 122 11.78 -9.02 -2.46
N ARG A 123 11.37 -9.74 -3.52
CA ARG A 123 12.22 -10.13 -4.66
C ARG A 123 13.48 -10.92 -4.27
N VAL A 124 13.41 -11.67 -3.19
CA VAL A 124 14.48 -12.54 -2.69
C VAL A 124 14.69 -13.70 -3.68
N SER A 125 15.94 -14.06 -3.97
CA SER A 125 16.24 -15.26 -4.75
C SER A 125 16.25 -16.50 -3.85
N SER A 126 16.01 -17.69 -4.40
CA SER A 126 16.06 -18.92 -3.62
C SER A 126 17.41 -19.12 -2.92
N ASN A 127 18.52 -18.80 -3.58
CA ASN A 127 19.85 -18.88 -2.99
C ASN A 127 20.03 -17.91 -1.81
N MET A 128 19.58 -16.66 -1.96
CA MET A 128 19.62 -15.68 -0.88
C MET A 128 18.74 -16.13 0.30
N ALA A 129 17.54 -16.64 0.02
CA ALA A 129 16.63 -17.15 1.04
C ALA A 129 17.26 -18.27 1.86
N SER A 130 17.86 -19.27 1.22
CA SER A 130 18.53 -20.39 1.92
C SER A 130 19.59 -19.90 2.91
N ILE A 131 20.45 -18.97 2.49
CA ILE A 131 21.53 -18.44 3.35
C ILE A 131 20.95 -17.59 4.49
N VAL A 132 19.94 -16.75 4.22
CA VAL A 132 19.32 -15.90 5.26
C VAL A 132 18.62 -16.76 6.31
N MET A 133 17.95 -17.85 5.90
CA MET A 133 17.23 -18.76 6.79
C MET A 133 18.15 -19.56 7.72
N GLU A 134 19.41 -19.78 7.34
CA GLU A 134 20.41 -20.43 8.19
C GLU A 134 20.95 -19.51 9.30
N HIS A 135 20.66 -18.21 9.23
CA HIS A 135 21.17 -17.25 10.21
C HIS A 135 20.45 -17.40 11.56
N PRO A 136 21.18 -17.57 12.70
CA PRO A 136 20.56 -17.86 14.00
C PRO A 136 19.64 -16.75 14.52
N GLY A 137 19.91 -15.49 14.15
CA GLY A 137 19.07 -14.34 14.49
C GLY A 137 17.75 -14.23 13.70
N LEU A 138 17.51 -15.13 12.74
CA LEU A 138 16.32 -15.16 11.88
C LEU A 138 15.68 -16.57 11.85
N ALA A 139 15.81 -17.36 12.92
CA ALA A 139 15.39 -18.76 12.96
C ALA A 139 13.89 -19.01 12.66
N ASP A 140 13.03 -18.00 12.82
CA ASP A 140 11.59 -18.02 12.56
C ASP A 140 11.19 -17.32 11.25
N ILE A 141 12.16 -16.94 10.41
CA ILE A 141 11.88 -16.35 9.11
C ILE A 141 11.28 -17.38 8.16
N HIS A 142 10.25 -16.97 7.42
CA HIS A 142 9.59 -17.82 6.44
C HIS A 142 9.87 -17.34 5.02
N TYR A 143 10.16 -18.27 4.11
CA TYR A 143 10.32 -17.98 2.69
C TYR A 143 9.11 -18.42 1.87
N HIS A 144 8.40 -17.44 1.32
CA HIS A 144 7.30 -17.63 0.38
C HIS A 144 7.88 -17.74 -1.03
N SER A 145 8.16 -18.97 -1.47
CA SER A 145 8.98 -19.23 -2.67
C SER A 145 8.43 -18.62 -3.96
N THR A 146 7.12 -18.73 -4.21
CA THR A 146 6.49 -18.12 -5.41
C THR A 146 6.52 -16.59 -5.33
N ALA A 147 6.16 -16.02 -4.18
CA ALA A 147 6.13 -14.58 -3.95
C ALA A 147 7.53 -13.95 -3.90
N ARG A 148 8.58 -14.77 -3.72
CA ARG A 148 9.96 -14.33 -3.48
C ARG A 148 10.05 -13.40 -2.27
N ILE A 149 9.30 -13.72 -1.21
CA ILE A 149 9.23 -12.93 0.02
C ILE A 149 9.85 -13.70 1.19
N LEU A 150 10.72 -13.04 1.94
CA LEU A 150 11.07 -13.44 3.31
C LEU A 150 10.25 -12.61 4.29
N SER A 151 9.67 -13.25 5.31
CA SER A 151 8.90 -12.57 6.35
C SER A 151 9.20 -13.09 7.75
N VAL A 152 9.37 -12.19 8.72
CA VAL A 152 9.30 -12.47 10.15
C VAL A 152 8.01 -11.82 10.66
N HIS A 153 6.89 -12.50 10.44
CA HIS A 153 5.58 -12.12 10.93
C HIS A 153 4.61 -13.30 10.74
N ALA A 154 3.86 -13.67 11.78
CA ALA A 154 2.72 -14.56 11.58
C ALA A 154 1.57 -13.73 11.03
N ALA A 155 1.04 -14.11 9.85
CA ALA A 155 -0.08 -13.41 9.25
C ALA A 155 -1.26 -13.33 10.26
N PRO A 156 -1.77 -12.12 10.56
CA PRO A 156 -2.90 -11.99 11.48
C PRO A 156 -4.17 -12.54 10.82
N PRO A 157 -5.23 -12.82 11.61
CA PRO A 157 -6.50 -13.28 11.05
C PRO A 157 -7.02 -12.32 9.99
N PRO A 158 -7.53 -12.84 8.85
CA PRO A 158 -7.97 -11.98 7.76
C PRO A 158 -9.18 -11.13 8.18
N GLY A 159 -9.14 -9.86 7.79
CA GLY A 159 -10.26 -8.93 7.96
C GLY A 159 -11.48 -9.28 7.08
N ARG A 160 -12.52 -8.45 7.17
CA ARG A 160 -13.78 -8.66 6.42
C ARG A 160 -13.68 -8.27 4.94
N GLN A 161 -12.80 -7.33 4.60
CA GLN A 161 -12.64 -6.83 3.24
C GLN A 161 -11.78 -7.76 2.42
N VAL A 162 -12.14 -7.96 1.16
CA VAL A 162 -11.49 -8.92 0.26
C VAL A 162 -10.82 -8.22 -0.91
N VAL A 163 -9.54 -8.51 -1.14
CA VAL A 163 -8.84 -8.13 -2.36
C VAL A 163 -8.79 -9.32 -3.31
N CYS A 164 -9.35 -9.16 -4.51
CA CYS A 164 -9.19 -10.15 -5.57
C CYS A 164 -7.84 -9.93 -6.26
N VAL A 165 -6.95 -10.92 -6.22
CA VAL A 165 -5.65 -10.88 -6.92
C VAL A 165 -5.74 -11.78 -8.14
N LEU A 166 -5.76 -11.16 -9.32
CA LEU A 166 -5.90 -11.82 -10.61
C LEU A 166 -4.55 -11.90 -11.31
N ALA A 167 -4.22 -13.08 -11.85
CA ALA A 167 -3.04 -13.28 -12.68
C ALA A 167 -3.47 -13.77 -14.07
N ALA A 168 -2.99 -13.11 -15.13
CA ALA A 168 -3.35 -13.48 -16.50
C ALA A 168 -2.83 -14.88 -16.88
N GLY A 169 -1.59 -15.20 -16.52
CA GLY A 169 -1.01 -16.53 -16.71
C GLY A 169 -0.13 -16.99 -15.54
N THR A 170 0.37 -18.22 -15.63
CA THR A 170 1.25 -18.79 -14.62
C THR A 170 2.59 -18.05 -14.50
N SER A 171 3.07 -17.45 -15.58
CA SER A 171 4.29 -16.63 -15.59
C SER A 171 4.16 -15.33 -14.78
N ASP A 172 2.93 -14.85 -14.55
CA ASP A 172 2.66 -13.65 -13.75
C ASP A 172 2.58 -13.96 -12.23
N LEU A 173 2.61 -15.24 -11.85
CA LEU A 173 2.44 -15.67 -10.46
C LEU A 173 3.45 -15.07 -9.48
N PRO A 174 4.75 -14.88 -9.81
CA PRO A 174 5.66 -14.27 -8.85
C PRO A 174 5.23 -12.87 -8.42
N VAL A 175 4.73 -12.07 -9.37
CA VAL A 175 4.24 -10.71 -9.10
C VAL A 175 2.88 -10.74 -8.41
N ALA A 176 2.00 -11.65 -8.80
CA ALA A 176 0.69 -11.82 -8.16
C ALA A 176 0.79 -12.33 -6.71
N GLU A 177 1.68 -13.30 -6.44
CA GLU A 177 1.93 -13.80 -5.11
C GLU A 177 2.69 -12.80 -4.24
N GLU A 178 3.59 -11.98 -4.82
CA GLU A 178 4.18 -10.84 -4.09
C GLU A 178 3.08 -9.92 -3.55
N ALA A 179 2.07 -9.61 -4.36
CA ALA A 179 0.93 -8.81 -3.92
C ALA A 179 0.06 -9.54 -2.88
N ALA A 180 -0.28 -10.81 -3.13
CA ALA A 180 -1.16 -11.59 -2.27
C ALA A 180 -0.56 -11.80 -0.87
N VAL A 181 0.69 -12.28 -0.80
CA VAL A 181 1.39 -12.52 0.47
C VAL A 181 1.60 -11.22 1.24
N THR A 182 1.93 -10.12 0.56
CA THR A 182 2.06 -8.80 1.21
C THR A 182 0.75 -8.38 1.89
N LEU A 183 -0.40 -8.60 1.24
CA LEU A 183 -1.72 -8.29 1.79
C LEU A 183 -2.10 -9.20 2.96
N GLU A 184 -1.82 -10.50 2.85
CA GLU A 184 -2.11 -11.47 3.92
C GLU A 184 -1.27 -11.18 5.17
N LEU A 185 0.01 -10.86 5.00
CA LEU A 185 0.87 -10.43 6.11
C LEU A 185 0.37 -9.14 6.76
N ALA A 186 -0.36 -8.30 6.02
CA ALA A 186 -1.02 -7.11 6.53
C ALA A 186 -2.46 -7.37 7.04
N GLY A 187 -2.90 -8.62 7.14
CA GLY A 187 -4.23 -9.00 7.68
C GLY A 187 -5.41 -8.78 6.74
N VAL A 188 -5.16 -8.62 5.44
CA VAL A 188 -6.22 -8.47 4.44
C VAL A 188 -6.61 -9.83 3.88
N ALA A 189 -7.92 -10.09 3.75
CA ALA A 189 -8.39 -11.30 3.09
C ALA A 189 -8.08 -11.22 1.59
N VAL A 190 -7.44 -12.25 1.04
CA VAL A 190 -7.07 -12.31 -0.38
C VAL A 190 -7.80 -13.44 -1.08
N GLN A 191 -8.40 -13.13 -2.21
CA GLN A 191 -8.93 -14.12 -3.14
C GLN A 191 -8.05 -14.21 -4.39
N ARG A 192 -7.32 -15.31 -4.52
CA ARG A 192 -6.46 -15.59 -5.67
C ARG A 192 -7.27 -16.15 -6.84
N ILE A 193 -7.15 -15.54 -8.02
CA ILE A 193 -7.85 -15.96 -9.26
C ILE A 193 -6.82 -16.00 -10.40
N TYR A 194 -6.30 -17.18 -10.70
CA TYR A 194 -5.15 -17.34 -11.58
C TYR A 194 -5.49 -17.97 -12.93
N ASP A 195 -4.61 -17.73 -13.91
CA ASP A 195 -4.73 -18.22 -15.28
C ASP A 195 -6.05 -17.76 -15.96
N VAL A 196 -6.38 -16.48 -15.78
CA VAL A 196 -7.59 -15.84 -16.29
C VAL A 196 -7.33 -14.82 -17.41
N GLY A 197 -6.26 -15.03 -18.17
CA GLY A 197 -5.86 -14.16 -19.29
C GLY A 197 -6.88 -14.07 -20.42
N VAL A 198 -6.78 -12.99 -21.20
CA VAL A 198 -7.77 -12.60 -22.23
C VAL A 198 -7.99 -13.67 -23.31
N ALA A 199 -6.94 -14.39 -23.72
CA ALA A 199 -7.05 -15.48 -24.69
C ALA A 199 -8.04 -16.60 -24.27
N GLY A 200 -8.23 -16.77 -22.96
CA GLY A 200 -9.20 -17.70 -22.39
C GLY A 200 -10.22 -16.98 -21.51
N ILE A 201 -10.83 -15.91 -22.02
CA ILE A 201 -11.73 -15.02 -21.28
C ILE A 201 -12.82 -15.73 -20.47
N HIS A 202 -13.31 -16.87 -20.95
CA HIS A 202 -14.28 -17.70 -20.26
C HIS A 202 -13.80 -18.15 -18.86
N ARG A 203 -12.49 -18.28 -18.63
CA ARG A 203 -11.90 -18.60 -17.33
C ARG A 203 -12.14 -17.47 -16.33
N LEU A 204 -11.93 -16.22 -16.74
CA LEU A 204 -12.27 -15.04 -15.93
C LEU A 204 -13.78 -15.00 -15.61
N LEU A 205 -14.62 -15.23 -16.61
CA LEU A 205 -16.08 -15.12 -16.45
C LEU A 205 -16.67 -16.13 -15.46
N ARG A 206 -16.02 -17.29 -15.24
CA ARG A 206 -16.39 -18.23 -14.17
C ARG A 206 -16.21 -17.65 -12.76
N HIS A 207 -15.35 -16.66 -12.62
CA HIS A 207 -15.08 -15.95 -11.37
C HIS A 207 -15.74 -14.57 -11.30
N ARG A 208 -16.65 -14.24 -12.24
CA ARG A 208 -17.31 -12.92 -12.30
C ARG A 208 -17.85 -12.48 -10.94
N ARG A 209 -18.60 -13.36 -10.26
CA ARG A 209 -19.23 -13.04 -8.97
C ARG A 209 -18.21 -12.65 -7.91
N ALA A 210 -17.09 -13.35 -7.84
CA ALA A 210 -16.01 -13.04 -6.91
C ALA A 210 -15.41 -11.64 -7.16
N VAL A 211 -15.13 -11.33 -8.44
CA VAL A 211 -14.58 -10.03 -8.86
C VAL A 211 -15.56 -8.89 -8.60
N GLU A 212 -16.86 -9.15 -8.76
CA GLU A 212 -17.94 -8.20 -8.50
C GLU A 212 -18.15 -7.93 -7.01
N GLU A 213 -18.06 -8.97 -6.17
CA GLU A 213 -18.24 -8.90 -4.71
C GLU A 213 -17.01 -8.39 -3.95
N GLY A 214 -15.80 -8.53 -4.51
CA GLY A 214 -14.56 -8.04 -3.90
C GLY A 214 -14.53 -6.52 -3.64
N ASP A 215 -13.63 -6.05 -2.79
CA ASP A 215 -13.55 -4.64 -2.42
C ASP A 215 -12.57 -3.80 -3.26
N VAL A 216 -11.52 -4.48 -3.74
CA VAL A 216 -10.47 -3.98 -4.66
C VAL A 216 -9.99 -5.17 -5.50
N SER A 217 -9.65 -4.92 -6.77
CA SER A 217 -8.99 -5.93 -7.62
C SER A 217 -7.55 -5.52 -7.93
N ILE A 218 -6.60 -6.43 -7.72
CA ILE A 218 -5.24 -6.32 -8.25
C ILE A 218 -5.18 -7.19 -9.50
N VAL A 219 -4.84 -6.62 -10.65
CA VAL A 219 -4.81 -7.34 -11.93
C VAL A 219 -3.39 -7.33 -12.47
N VAL A 220 -2.76 -8.51 -12.44
CA VAL A 220 -1.38 -8.73 -12.87
C VAL A 220 -1.38 -9.37 -14.25
N ALA A 221 -0.75 -8.72 -15.22
CA ALA A 221 -0.70 -9.22 -16.59
C ALA A 221 0.52 -8.70 -17.36
N GLY A 222 1.21 -9.62 -18.04
CA GLY A 222 2.18 -9.31 -19.08
C GLY A 222 1.55 -9.27 -20.48
N MET A 223 2.33 -9.64 -21.49
CA MET A 223 1.91 -9.72 -22.89
C MET A 223 1.39 -8.37 -23.42
N ASP A 224 0.11 -8.30 -23.78
CA ASP A 224 -0.56 -7.10 -24.28
C ASP A 224 -1.11 -6.22 -23.15
N GLY A 225 -1.22 -6.73 -21.92
CA GLY A 225 -1.70 -5.99 -20.75
C GLY A 225 -3.18 -5.63 -20.79
N ALA A 226 -4.00 -6.34 -21.58
CA ALA A 226 -5.40 -5.98 -21.79
C ALA A 226 -6.34 -6.37 -20.63
N LEU A 227 -5.92 -7.28 -19.75
CA LEU A 227 -6.77 -7.86 -18.70
C LEU A 227 -7.42 -6.82 -17.75
N PRO A 228 -6.73 -5.76 -17.28
CA PRO A 228 -7.36 -4.77 -16.38
C PRO A 228 -8.56 -4.05 -17.01
N GLY A 229 -8.52 -3.77 -18.31
CA GLY A 229 -9.65 -3.16 -19.02
C GLY A 229 -10.85 -4.09 -19.11
N VAL A 230 -10.61 -5.39 -19.25
CA VAL A 230 -11.67 -6.41 -19.21
C VAL A 230 -12.28 -6.51 -17.82
N VAL A 231 -11.45 -6.56 -16.77
CA VAL A 231 -11.89 -6.61 -15.37
C VAL A 231 -12.68 -5.35 -15.00
N GLY A 232 -12.33 -4.19 -15.55
CA GLY A 232 -13.09 -2.94 -15.42
C GLY A 232 -14.53 -3.02 -15.91
N GLY A 233 -14.84 -3.94 -16.83
CA GLY A 233 -16.23 -4.22 -17.25
C GLY A 233 -17.01 -5.14 -16.31
N LEU A 234 -16.36 -5.74 -15.30
CA LEU A 234 -16.95 -6.73 -14.39
C LEU A 234 -17.15 -6.24 -12.96
N THR A 235 -16.57 -5.10 -12.59
CA THR A 235 -16.63 -4.58 -11.22
C THR A 235 -16.73 -3.06 -11.20
N SER A 236 -17.44 -2.52 -10.22
CA SER A 236 -17.49 -1.07 -9.94
C SER A 236 -16.42 -0.63 -8.93
N LYS A 237 -15.52 -1.54 -8.55
CA LYS A 237 -14.51 -1.35 -7.50
C LYS A 237 -13.20 -0.85 -8.12
N ALA A 238 -12.33 -0.31 -7.28
CA ALA A 238 -11.02 0.15 -7.73
C ALA A 238 -10.17 -1.02 -8.25
N ILE A 239 -9.43 -0.78 -9.32
CA ILE A 239 -8.52 -1.74 -9.94
C ILE A 239 -7.10 -1.20 -9.83
N VAL A 240 -6.20 -2.01 -9.29
CA VAL A 240 -4.76 -1.77 -9.32
C VAL A 240 -4.14 -2.69 -10.37
N ALA A 241 -3.73 -2.11 -11.49
CA ALA A 241 -3.12 -2.82 -12.60
C ALA A 241 -1.60 -2.91 -12.43
N VAL A 242 -1.07 -4.12 -12.59
CA VAL A 242 0.37 -4.42 -12.45
C VAL A 242 0.87 -5.01 -13.76
N PRO A 243 1.53 -4.21 -14.61
CA PRO A 243 2.17 -4.75 -15.80
C PRO A 243 3.34 -5.62 -15.36
N THR A 244 3.52 -6.77 -16.02
CA THR A 244 4.71 -7.61 -15.79
C THR A 244 5.66 -7.53 -16.97
N SER A 245 6.93 -7.88 -16.73
CA SER A 245 7.94 -8.01 -17.77
C SER A 245 7.76 -9.28 -18.63
N VAL A 246 6.74 -10.09 -18.36
CA VAL A 246 6.41 -11.31 -19.12
C VAL A 246 5.97 -10.95 -20.53
N GLY A 247 6.58 -11.61 -21.51
CA GLY A 247 6.19 -11.58 -22.91
C GLY A 247 7.37 -11.58 -23.84
N TYR A 248 7.11 -11.76 -25.13
CA TYR A 248 8.12 -11.89 -26.17
C TYR A 248 8.25 -10.60 -26.98
N GLY A 249 9.46 -10.30 -27.46
CA GLY A 249 9.78 -9.29 -28.48
C GLY A 249 9.11 -7.93 -28.26
N ALA A 250 7.90 -7.78 -28.80
CA ALA A 250 7.07 -6.59 -28.70
C ALA A 250 6.54 -6.28 -27.29
N ALA A 251 6.71 -7.17 -26.31
CA ALA A 251 6.42 -6.85 -24.90
C ALA A 251 7.39 -5.79 -24.33
N PHE A 252 8.59 -5.66 -24.91
CA PHE A 252 9.63 -4.69 -24.53
C PHE A 252 9.88 -4.63 -23.01
N GLY A 253 10.04 -5.81 -22.37
CA GLY A 253 10.30 -5.90 -20.93
C GLY A 253 9.18 -5.34 -20.05
N GLY A 254 7.93 -5.35 -20.54
CA GLY A 254 6.76 -4.85 -19.82
C GLY A 254 6.31 -3.45 -20.23
N LEU A 255 7.00 -2.78 -21.16
CA LEU A 255 6.60 -1.46 -21.64
C LEU A 255 5.27 -1.52 -22.42
N ALA A 256 5.06 -2.55 -23.25
CA ALA A 256 3.79 -2.70 -23.96
C ALA A 256 2.59 -2.88 -23.01
N PRO A 257 2.59 -3.84 -22.06
CA PRO A 257 1.48 -3.97 -21.13
C PRO A 257 1.32 -2.73 -20.24
N LEU A 258 2.42 -2.07 -19.82
CA LEU A 258 2.35 -0.80 -19.08
C LEU A 258 1.58 0.28 -19.86
N LEU A 259 1.93 0.50 -21.13
CA LEU A 259 1.27 1.49 -21.97
C LEU A 259 -0.19 1.12 -22.25
N THR A 260 -0.50 -0.16 -22.45
CA THR A 260 -1.89 -0.61 -22.59
C THR A 260 -2.70 -0.31 -21.34
N MET A 261 -2.18 -0.64 -20.16
CA MET A 261 -2.87 -0.42 -18.88
C MET A 261 -3.08 1.06 -18.58
N LEU A 262 -2.11 1.93 -18.91
CA LEU A 262 -2.25 3.39 -18.78
C LEU A 262 -3.28 3.99 -19.75
N ASN A 263 -3.43 3.38 -20.93
CA ASN A 263 -4.42 3.80 -21.94
C ASN A 263 -5.80 3.13 -21.74
N ALA A 264 -6.00 2.34 -20.67
CA ALA A 264 -7.25 1.67 -20.44
C ALA A 264 -8.40 2.67 -20.26
N CYS A 265 -9.46 2.54 -21.05
CA CYS A 265 -10.64 3.41 -20.96
C CYS A 265 -11.53 3.10 -19.75
N SER A 266 -11.25 2.02 -19.01
CA SER A 266 -12.03 1.65 -17.83
C SER A 266 -11.76 2.63 -16.68
N PRO A 267 -12.78 3.34 -16.16
CA PRO A 267 -12.59 4.23 -15.04
C PRO A 267 -12.19 3.44 -13.79
N GLY A 268 -11.39 4.06 -12.91
CA GLY A 268 -10.98 3.44 -11.64
C GLY A 268 -9.79 2.47 -11.74
N VAL A 269 -9.13 2.39 -12.90
CA VAL A 269 -7.85 1.68 -13.07
C VAL A 269 -6.69 2.61 -12.67
N GLY A 270 -5.95 2.24 -11.63
CA GLY A 270 -4.65 2.81 -11.28
C GLY A 270 -3.53 1.86 -11.63
N VAL A 271 -2.45 2.35 -12.24
CA VAL A 271 -1.33 1.51 -12.72
C VAL A 271 -0.11 1.71 -11.84
N VAL A 272 0.53 0.62 -11.41
CA VAL A 272 1.83 0.64 -10.71
C VAL A 272 2.97 0.31 -11.67
N ASN A 273 4.20 0.40 -11.18
CA ASN A 273 5.38 0.09 -11.99
C ASN A 273 5.45 -1.40 -12.40
N ILE A 274 6.27 -1.70 -13.41
CA ILE A 274 6.45 -3.06 -13.94
C ILE A 274 6.96 -3.99 -12.83
N ASP A 275 6.34 -5.17 -12.74
CA ASP A 275 6.60 -6.23 -11.76
C ASP A 275 6.40 -5.79 -10.29
N ASN A 276 5.72 -4.67 -10.03
CA ASN A 276 5.62 -4.11 -8.68
C ASN A 276 4.38 -4.63 -7.92
N GLY A 277 4.39 -5.93 -7.59
CA GLY A 277 3.34 -6.59 -6.81
C GLY A 277 3.21 -6.02 -5.40
N PHE A 278 4.34 -5.73 -4.75
CA PHE A 278 4.37 -5.07 -3.44
C PHE A 278 3.67 -3.70 -3.47
N GLY A 279 4.02 -2.84 -4.44
CA GLY A 279 3.39 -1.52 -4.59
C GLY A 279 1.89 -1.61 -4.86
N ALA A 280 1.47 -2.65 -5.59
CA ALA A 280 0.05 -2.92 -5.82
C ALA A 280 -0.68 -3.30 -4.53
N ALA A 281 -0.09 -4.18 -3.72
CA ALA A 281 -0.61 -4.56 -2.40
C ALA A 281 -0.76 -3.35 -1.48
N VAL A 282 0.28 -2.52 -1.36
CA VAL A 282 0.25 -1.32 -0.50
C VAL A 282 -0.81 -0.33 -0.98
N LEU A 283 -0.96 -0.13 -2.30
CA LEU A 283 -2.00 0.75 -2.84
C LEU A 283 -3.40 0.20 -2.54
N ALA A 284 -3.63 -1.10 -2.77
CA ALA A 284 -4.90 -1.75 -2.46
C ALA A 284 -5.23 -1.66 -0.96
N TYR A 285 -4.25 -1.93 -0.09
CA TYR A 285 -4.38 -1.78 1.35
C TYR A 285 -4.82 -0.36 1.72
N ARG A 286 -4.19 0.67 1.17
CA ARG A 286 -4.57 2.07 1.44
C ARG A 286 -5.97 2.44 0.95
N ILE A 287 -6.41 1.88 -0.19
CA ILE A 287 -7.77 2.04 -0.69
C ILE A 287 -8.79 1.43 0.28
N LEU A 288 -8.46 0.32 0.93
CA LEU A 288 -9.32 -0.29 1.94
C LEU A 288 -9.40 0.56 3.22
N GLN A 289 -8.25 1.07 3.70
CA GLN A 289 -8.21 1.87 4.93
C GLN A 289 -8.96 3.20 4.83
N SER A 290 -9.02 3.82 3.64
CA SER A 290 -9.78 5.06 3.44
C SER A 290 -11.29 4.87 3.58
N LYS A 291 -11.80 3.65 3.32
CA LYS A 291 -13.23 3.32 3.48
C LYS A 291 -13.60 3.02 4.94
N SER A 292 -12.66 2.51 5.72
CA SER A 292 -12.90 2.14 7.13
C SER A 292 -12.87 3.33 8.10
N SER A 293 -12.35 4.48 7.63
CA SER A 293 -12.21 5.71 8.43
C SER A 293 -13.40 6.67 8.30
N GLY A 294 -14.49 6.24 7.63
CA GLY A 294 -15.68 7.04 7.34
C GLY A 294 -16.93 6.54 8.05
#